data_AF-A0AAT9HPU9-F1
#
_entry.id   AF-A0AAT9HPU9-F1
#
_cell.length_a   1.000
_cell.length_b   1.000
_cell.length_c   1.000
_cell.angle_alpha   90.00
_cell.angle_beta   90.00
_cell.angle_gamma   90.00
#
_symmetry.space_group_name_H-M   'P 1'
#
loop_
_entity.id
_entity.type
_entity.pdbx_description
1 polymer ?
#
loop_
_entity_poly.entity_id
_entity_poly.type
_entity_poly.pdbx_seq_one_letter_code
_entity_poly.pdbx_strand_id
1 'polypeptide(L)'
;MADLAERLEVVPRAVTTLVDGLEAHGKVRRVPDPANRRVIRIELTDDGRAALRELRAARRSAAEEILAPLGRHSARSWAPC
;
A
#
# COMPACT_ATOMS: atom_id res chain seq x y z
N MET A 1 1.29 5.91 14.43
CA MET A 1 0.37 6.71 13.59
C MET A 1 1.09 7.84 12.87
N ALA A 2 1.90 8.65 13.55
CA ALA A 2 2.72 9.69 12.91
C ALA A 2 3.59 9.12 11.78
N ASP A 3 4.33 8.04 12.04
CA ASP A 3 5.19 7.39 11.02
C ASP A 3 4.40 6.89 9.81
N LEU A 4 3.16 6.43 10.01
CA LEU A 4 2.29 6.00 8.91
C LEU A 4 1.78 7.21 8.11
N ALA A 5 1.47 8.31 8.78
CA ALA A 5 1.02 9.54 8.16
C ALA A 5 2.11 10.14 7.26
N GLU A 6 3.34 10.18 7.77
CA GLU A 6 4.52 10.60 7.03
C GLU A 6 4.75 9.73 5.79
N ARG A 7 4.80 8.41 5.96
CA ARG A 7 5.07 7.47 4.85
C ARG A 7 3.98 7.43 3.78
N LEU A 8 2.74 7.72 4.15
CA LEU A 8 1.60 7.75 3.24
C LEU A 8 1.33 9.16 2.70
N GLU A 9 2.08 10.17 3.13
CA GLU A 9 1.89 11.58 2.77
C GLU A 9 0.46 12.08 3.03
N VAL A 10 -0.14 11.65 4.14
CA VAL A 10 -1.48 12.03 4.57
C VAL A 10 -1.48 12.63 5.97
N VAL A 11 -2.54 13.37 6.30
CA VAL A 11 -2.71 13.89 7.66
C VAL A 11 -2.97 12.75 8.67
N PRO A 12 -2.48 12.84 9.93
CA PRO A 12 -2.64 11.77 10.92
C PRO A 12 -4.08 11.31 11.16
N ARG A 13 -5.07 12.22 11.09
CA ARG A 13 -6.48 11.84 11.25
C ARG A 13 -6.94 10.84 10.19
N ALA A 14 -6.45 10.96 8.96
CA ALA A 14 -6.82 10.09 7.86
C ALA A 14 -6.27 8.67 8.09
N VAL A 15 -5.05 8.57 8.62
CA VAL A 15 -4.46 7.28 9.01
C VAL A 15 -5.30 6.58 10.07
N THR A 16 -5.80 7.30 11.07
CA THR A 16 -6.65 6.69 12.10
C THR A 16 -7.88 6.03 11.50
N THR A 17 -8.61 6.75 10.65
CA THR A 17 -9.79 6.20 9.96
C THR A 17 -9.43 4.99 9.07
N LEU A 18 -8.30 5.03 8.36
CA LEU A 18 -7.85 3.92 7.55
C LEU A 18 -7.52 2.67 8.38
N VAL A 19 -6.78 2.85 9.49
CA VAL A 19 -6.40 1.75 10.38
C VAL A 19 -7.62 1.19 11.10
N ASP A 20 -8.57 2.04 11.52
CA ASP A 20 -9.83 1.58 12.14
C ASP A 20 -10.62 0.69 11.21
N GLY A 21 -10.78 1.07 9.94
CA GLY A 21 -11.45 0.24 8.94
C GLY A 21 -10.71 -1.09 8.71
N LEU A 22 -9.39 -1.04 8.56
CA LEU A 22 -8.58 -2.26 8.37
C LEU A 22 -8.64 -3.19 9.59
N GLU A 23 -8.68 -2.66 10.80
CA GLU A 23 -8.79 -3.46 12.04
C GLU A 23 -10.19 -4.06 12.17
N ALA A 24 -11.24 -3.29 11.87
CA ALA A 24 -12.62 -3.77 11.86
C ALA A 24 -12.84 -4.93 10.86
N HIS A 25 -12.10 -4.94 9.75
CA HIS A 25 -12.09 -6.04 8.77
C HIS A 25 -11.05 -7.14 9.07
N GLY A 26 -10.41 -7.11 10.25
CA GLY A 26 -9.46 -8.13 10.68
C GLY A 26 -8.16 -8.18 9.86
N LYS A 27 -7.81 -7.12 9.13
CA LYS A 27 -6.63 -7.05 8.24
C LYS A 27 -5.39 -6.53 8.97
N VAL A 28 -5.56 -5.74 10.01
CA VAL A 28 -4.47 -5.29 10.89
C VAL A 28 -4.85 -5.47 12.35
N ARG A 29 -3.86 -5.40 13.22
CA ARG A 29 -4.03 -5.32 14.67
C ARG A 29 -3.09 -4.28 15.27
N ARG A 30 -3.56 -3.63 16.34
CA ARG A 30 -2.75 -2.74 17.18
C ARG A 30 -2.03 -3.51 18.27
N VAL A 31 -0.72 -3.33 18.38
CA VAL A 31 0.12 -4.02 19.36
C VAL A 31 1.01 -2.98 20.07
N PRO A 32 1.07 -2.98 21.41
CA PRO A 32 2.05 -2.15 22.12
C PRO A 32 3.47 -2.52 21.71
N ASP A 33 4.33 -1.52 21.52
CA ASP A 33 5.73 -1.79 21.23
C ASP A 33 6.41 -2.41 22.47
N PRO A 34 7.15 -3.53 22.32
CA PRO A 34 7.78 -4.21 23.45
C PRO A 34 8.88 -3.39 24.13
N ALA A 35 9.54 -2.47 23.41
CA ALA A 35 10.56 -1.58 23.94
C ALA A 35 9.95 -0.30 24.55
N ASN A 36 8.78 0.13 24.07
CA ASN A 36 8.08 1.29 24.63
C ASN A 36 6.56 1.15 24.53
N ARG A 37 5.90 0.79 25.64
CA ARG A 37 4.44 0.58 25.69
C ARG A 37 3.60 1.82 25.38
N ARG A 38 4.19 3.02 25.33
CA ARG A 38 3.50 4.25 24.89
C ARG A 38 3.36 4.32 23.37
N VAL A 39 4.10 3.50 22.63
CA VAL A 39 4.05 3.39 21.17
C VAL A 39 3.13 2.23 20.80
N ILE A 40 2.22 2.50 19.86
CA ILE A 40 1.37 1.48 19.24
C ILE A 40 1.87 1.18 17.84
N ARG A 41 2.23 -0.08 17.61
CA ARG A 41 2.58 -0.63 16.30
C ARG A 41 1.32 -1.14 15.62
N ILE A 42 1.25 -0.93 14.30
CA ILE A 42 0.22 -1.54 13.45
C ILE A 42 0.85 -2.71 12.72
N GLU A 43 0.30 -3.91 12.91
CA GLU A 43 0.80 -5.13 12.30
C GLU A 43 -0.27 -5.74 11.39
N LEU A 44 0.13 -6.23 10.23
CA LEU A 44 -0.77 -7.02 9.38
C LEU A 44 -1.09 -8.35 10.08
N THR A 45 -2.34 -8.77 9.98
CA THR A 45 -2.75 -10.15 10.27
C THR A 45 -2.38 -11.06 9.10
N ASP A 46 -2.58 -12.38 9.25
CA ASP A 46 -2.43 -13.30 8.12
C ASP A 46 -3.42 -12.99 7.00
N ASP A 47 -4.67 -12.69 7.36
CA ASP A 47 -5.72 -12.26 6.43
C ASP A 47 -5.37 -10.94 5.74
N GLY A 48 -4.74 -10.01 6.46
CA GLY A 48 -4.20 -8.77 5.91
C GLY A 48 -3.07 -9.01 4.91
N ARG A 49 -2.15 -9.92 5.24
CA ARG A 49 -1.08 -10.34 4.33
C ARG A 49 -1.64 -10.99 3.06
N ALA A 50 -2.66 -11.83 3.18
CA ALA A 50 -3.34 -12.47 2.05
C ALA A 50 -4.00 -11.43 1.13
N ALA A 51 -4.83 -10.55 1.69
CA ALA A 51 -5.50 -9.49 0.94
C ALA A 51 -4.49 -8.57 0.23
N LEU A 52 -3.37 -8.24 0.87
CA LEU A 52 -2.32 -7.42 0.25
C LEU A 52 -1.64 -8.13 -0.94
N ARG A 53 -1.45 -9.46 -0.89
CA ARG A 53 -0.91 -10.22 -2.02
C ARG A 53 -1.88 -10.21 -3.20
N GLU A 54 -3.16 -10.43 -2.95
CA GLU A 54 -4.22 -10.40 -3.98
C GLU A 54 -4.31 -9.02 -4.64
N LEU A 55 -4.33 -7.95 -3.84
CA LEU A 55 -4.34 -6.57 -4.34
C LEU A 55 -3.13 -6.28 -5.24
N ARG A 56 -1.93 -6.72 -4.84
CA ARG A 56 -0.72 -6.53 -5.64
C ARG A 56 -0.76 -7.29 -6.96
N ALA A 57 -1.31 -8.52 -6.95
CA ALA A 57 -1.48 -9.31 -8.16
C ALA A 57 -2.47 -8.64 -9.12
N ALA A 58 -3.63 -8.21 -8.63
CA ALA A 58 -4.63 -7.49 -9.42
C ALA A 58 -4.08 -6.18 -9.99
N ARG A 59 -3.36 -5.40 -9.19
CA ARG A 59 -2.72 -4.15 -9.63
C ARG A 59 -1.70 -4.38 -10.74
N ARG A 60 -0.89 -5.45 -10.64
CA ARG A 60 0.07 -5.81 -11.68
C ARG A 60 -0.64 -6.20 -12.98
N SER A 61 -1.65 -7.06 -12.90
CA SER A 61 -2.44 -7.48 -14.06
C SER A 61 -3.08 -6.28 -14.76
N ALA A 62 -3.68 -5.36 -14.01
CA ALA A 62 -4.29 -4.16 -14.57
C ALA A 62 -3.24 -3.22 -15.20
N ALA A 63 -2.07 -3.07 -14.58
CA ALA A 63 -0.99 -2.27 -15.15
C ALA A 63 -0.46 -2.86 -16.47
N GLU A 64 -0.32 -4.18 -16.55
CA GLU A 64 0.10 -4.87 -17.77
C GLU A 64 -0.90 -4.65 -18.91
N GLU A 65 -2.20 -4.74 -18.64
CA GLU A 65 -3.25 -4.48 -19.61
C GLU A 65 -3.25 -3.03 -20.13
N ILE A 66 -3.18 -2.06 -19.21
CA ILE A 66 -3.20 -0.63 -19.56
C ILE A 66 -1.96 -0.23 -20.36
N LEU A 67 -0.78 -0.76 -20.01
CA LEU A 67 0.49 -0.37 -20.63
C LEU A 67 0.84 -1.19 -21.88
N ALA A 68 0.15 -2.30 -22.16
CA ALA A 68 0.39 -3.15 -23.32
C ALA A 68 0.50 -2.41 -24.68
N PRO A 69 -0.29 -1.36 -24.98
CA PRO A 69 -0.17 -0.63 -26.25
C PRO A 69 1.10 0.23 -26.36
N LEU A 70 1.66 0.67 -25.22
CA LEU A 70 2.83 1.57 -25.18
C LEU A 70 4.14 0.84 -25.50
N GLY A 71 4.19 -0.48 -25.33
CA GLY A 71 5.35 -1.32 -25.67
C GLY A 71 5.68 -1.42 -27.16
N ARG A 72 4.86 -0.84 -28.06
CA ARG A 72 5.06 -0.90 -29.52
C ARG A 72 5.66 0.37 -30.17
N HIS A 73 5.80 1.48 -29.43
CA HIS A 73 6.11 2.79 -30.04
C HIS A 73 7.53 3.36 -29.82
N SER A 74 8.44 2.67 -29.14
CA SER A 74 9.71 3.28 -28.67
C SER A 74 10.97 2.96 -29.49
N ALA A 75 10.90 2.68 -30.80
CA ALA A 75 12.13 2.37 -31.57
C ALA A 75 12.26 3.02 -32.96
N ARG A 76 11.37 3.93 -33.39
CA ARG A 76 11.47 4.49 -34.76
C ARG A 76 11.45 6.01 -34.93
N SER A 77 11.31 6.82 -33.88
CA SER A 77 11.22 8.28 -34.07
C SER A 77 12.20 9.13 -33.26
N TRP A 78 13.09 8.55 -32.45
CA TRP A 78 14.21 9.31 -31.88
C TRP A 78 15.44 9.20 -32.78
N ALA A 79 15.37 9.80 -33.97
CA ALA A 79 16.55 10.18 -34.73
C ALA A 79 16.63 11.71 -34.64
N PRO A 80 17.66 12.29 -34.01
CA PRO A 80 17.84 13.75 -34.02
C PRO A 80 18.17 14.20 -35.45
N CYS A 81 17.51 15.27 -35.90
CA CYS A 81 17.95 16.05 -37.06
C CYS A 81 19.38 16.57 -36.86
#